data_AF-A0A0B6XWH0-F1
#
_entry.id   AF-A0A0B6XWH0-F1
#
_cell.length_a   1.000
_cell.length_b   1.000
_cell.length_c   1.000
_cell.angle_alpha   90.00
_cell.angle_beta   90.00
_cell.angle_gamma   90.00
#
_symmetry.space_group_name_H-M   'P 1'
#
loop_
_entity.id
_entity.type
_entity.pdbx_description
1 polymer ?
#
loop_
_entity_poly.entity_id
_entity_poly.type
_entity_poly.pdbx_seq_one_letter_code
_entity_poly.pdbx_strand_id
1 'polypeptide(L)'
;DVLCWPDTAAGSVAVQPCPDYVNGFKPWENASRRCMDDGGWYFDTVHNRTWTDFRFCTTKQYNDALTRAEFIKSHMGTIKLMY
;
A
#
# COMPACT_ATOMS: atom_id res chain seq x y z
N ASP A 1 -10.50 -0.70 2.03
CA ASP A 1 -9.38 -1.26 1.26
C ASP A 1 -9.07 -0.30 0.11
N VAL A 2 -7.87 -0.37 -0.48
CA VAL A 2 -7.44 0.46 -1.64
C VAL A 2 -7.54 -0.30 -2.96
N LEU A 3 -8.09 -1.51 -2.95
CA LEU A 3 -8.37 -2.28 -4.14
C LEU A 3 -9.73 -2.95 -3.99
N CYS A 4 -10.44 -3.09 -5.11
CA CYS A 4 -11.60 -3.98 -5.20
C CYS A 4 -11.09 -5.38 -5.53
N TRP A 5 -11.47 -6.38 -4.74
CA TRP A 5 -11.07 -7.76 -4.97
C TRP A 5 -12.22 -8.53 -5.62
N PRO A 6 -11.97 -9.30 -6.70
CA PRO A 6 -12.99 -10.16 -7.27
C PRO A 6 -13.31 -11.33 -6.35
N ASP A 7 -14.45 -11.98 -6.59
CA ASP A 7 -14.79 -13.23 -5.93
C ASP A 7 -13.66 -14.25 -6.14
N THR A 8 -13.18 -14.81 -5.04
CA THR A 8 -11.98 -15.66 -5.01
C THR A 8 -12.31 -16.94 -4.27
N ALA A 9 -11.99 -18.09 -4.87
CA ALA A 9 -12.28 -19.39 -4.28
C ALA A 9 -11.61 -19.54 -2.90
N ALA A 10 -12.30 -20.23 -1.98
CA ALA A 10 -11.75 -20.55 -0.67
C ALA A 10 -10.42 -21.31 -0.79
N GLY A 11 -9.47 -21.01 0.08
CA GLY A 11 -8.13 -21.59 0.08
C GLY A 11 -7.19 -21.08 -1.03
N SER A 12 -7.60 -20.08 -1.81
CA SER A 12 -6.81 -19.52 -2.92
C SER A 12 -6.31 -18.09 -2.66
N VAL A 13 -5.38 -17.62 -3.50
CA VAL A 13 -4.80 -16.28 -3.41
C VAL A 13 -5.23 -15.46 -4.64
N ALA A 14 -5.90 -14.34 -4.39
CA ALA A 14 -6.18 -13.34 -5.39
C ALA A 14 -4.94 -12.47 -5.61
N VAL A 15 -4.65 -12.15 -6.87
CA VAL A 15 -3.53 -11.30 -7.27
C VAL A 15 -4.02 -10.31 -8.31
N GLN A 16 -3.66 -9.04 -8.14
CA GLN A 16 -3.96 -8.00 -9.13
C GLN A 16 -2.90 -6.89 -9.13
N PRO A 17 -2.79 -6.11 -10.21
CA PRO A 17 -1.86 -4.98 -10.27
C PRO A 17 -2.07 -4.00 -9.12
N CYS A 18 -0.98 -3.38 -8.68
CA CYS A 18 -1.05 -2.31 -7.69
C CYS A 18 -1.81 -1.10 -8.24
N PRO A 19 -2.58 -0.39 -7.40
CA PRO A 19 -3.31 0.79 -7.85
C PRO A 19 -2.36 1.91 -8.28
N ASP A 20 -2.67 2.56 -9.41
CA ASP A 20 -1.90 3.66 -9.98
C ASP A 20 -2.21 5.03 -9.35
N TYR A 21 -3.37 5.14 -8.72
CA TYR A 21 -3.82 6.35 -8.04
C TYR A 21 -3.20 6.55 -6.65
N VAL A 22 -2.47 5.55 -6.12
CA VAL A 22 -1.78 5.64 -4.83
C VAL A 22 -0.35 6.14 -5.07
N ASN A 23 -0.03 7.32 -4.53
CA ASN A 23 1.28 7.92 -4.73
C ASN A 23 2.42 7.04 -4.17
N GLY A 24 3.45 6.80 -4.99
CA GLY A 24 4.61 5.97 -4.64
C GLY A 24 4.39 4.47 -4.84
N PHE A 25 3.23 4.05 -5.34
CA PHE A 25 3.04 2.66 -5.76
C PHE A 25 3.59 2.43 -7.17
N LYS A 26 3.99 1.18 -7.44
CA LYS A 26 4.42 0.68 -8.75
C LYS A 26 3.27 -0.06 -9.43
N PRO A 27 2.59 0.52 -10.42
CA PRO A 27 1.42 -0.11 -11.04
C PRO A 27 1.72 -1.40 -11.80
N TRP A 28 2.99 -1.63 -12.15
CA TRP A 28 3.46 -2.85 -12.82
C TRP A 28 3.81 -4.00 -11.86
N GLU A 29 3.77 -3.75 -10.55
CA GLU A 29 3.89 -4.79 -9.53
C GLU A 29 2.49 -5.28 -9.13
N ASN A 30 2.43 -6.37 -8.34
CA ASN A 30 1.17 -6.96 -7.92
C ASN A 30 0.96 -6.90 -6.40
N ALA A 31 -0.27 -6.60 -6.00
CA ALA A 31 -0.78 -6.86 -4.67
C ALA A 31 -1.38 -8.27 -4.61
N SER A 32 -1.36 -8.90 -3.44
CA SER A 32 -2.02 -10.19 -3.23
C SER A 32 -2.87 -10.24 -1.98
N ARG A 33 -3.95 -11.01 -2.02
CA ARG A 33 -4.86 -11.21 -0.89
C ARG A 33 -5.27 -12.67 -0.80
N ARG A 34 -5.19 -13.26 0.38
CA ARG A 34 -5.50 -14.68 0.60
C ARG A 34 -6.93 -14.87 1.06
N CYS A 35 -7.69 -15.67 0.33
CA CYS A 35 -8.98 -16.21 0.75
C CYS A 35 -8.72 -17.52 1.51
N MET A 36 -9.26 -17.62 2.71
CA MET A 36 -9.10 -18.75 3.62
C MET A 36 -10.09 -19.86 3.26
N ASP A 37 -9.92 -21.05 3.84
CA ASP A 37 -10.78 -22.21 3.56
C ASP A 37 -12.23 -22.03 4.04
N ASP A 38 -12.46 -21.11 4.97
CA ASP A 38 -13.79 -20.71 5.46
C ASP A 38 -14.50 -19.70 4.54
N GLY A 39 -13.86 -19.31 3.43
CA GLY A 39 -14.37 -18.31 2.48
C GLY A 39 -14.18 -16.85 2.93
N GLY A 40 -13.51 -16.63 4.07
CA GLY A 40 -13.14 -15.30 4.56
C GLY A 40 -11.81 -14.83 3.99
N TRP A 41 -11.60 -13.51 3.95
CA TRP A 41 -10.26 -12.97 3.72
C TRP A 41 -9.37 -13.20 4.94
N TYR A 42 -8.08 -13.48 4.70
CA TYR A 42 -7.10 -13.62 5.77
C TYR A 42 -7.19 -12.46 6.77
N PHE A 43 -7.31 -12.84 8.05
CA PHE A 43 -7.49 -11.94 9.17
C PHE A 43 -6.23 -11.87 10.02
N ASP A 44 -5.65 -10.68 10.12
CA ASP A 44 -4.52 -10.43 10.99
C ASP A 44 -5.03 -10.16 12.42
N THR A 45 -4.78 -11.11 13.31
CA THR A 45 -5.23 -11.08 14.70
C THR A 45 -4.52 -10.02 15.54
N VAL A 46 -3.32 -9.57 15.13
CA VAL A 46 -2.57 -8.54 15.84
C VAL A 46 -3.19 -7.16 15.62
N HIS A 47 -3.62 -6.89 14.39
CA HIS A 47 -4.20 -5.60 13.99
C HIS A 47 -5.73 -5.62 13.90
N ASN A 48 -6.35 -6.76 14.22
CA ASN A 48 -7.80 -6.98 14.23
C ASN A 48 -8.48 -6.56 12.91
N ARG A 49 -7.87 -6.90 11.77
CA ARG A 49 -8.37 -6.53 10.44
C ARG A 49 -7.96 -7.53 9.38
N THR A 50 -8.73 -7.59 8.30
CA THR A 50 -8.29 -8.32 7.09
C THR A 50 -7.09 -7.65 6.45
N TRP A 51 -6.20 -8.43 5.85
CA TRP A 51 -4.93 -7.93 5.33
C TRP A 51 -4.72 -8.24 3.85
N THR A 52 -4.00 -7.34 3.19
CA THR A 52 -3.59 -7.41 1.78
C THR A 52 -2.08 -7.17 1.71
N ASP A 53 -1.38 -8.01 0.96
CA ASP A 53 0.06 -7.92 0.75
C ASP A 53 0.39 -6.89 -0.32
N PHE A 54 0.88 -5.73 0.10
CA PHE A 54 1.36 -4.66 -0.78
C PHE A 54 2.88 -4.55 -0.83
N ARG A 55 3.63 -5.56 -0.34
CA ARG A 55 5.10 -5.47 -0.23
C ARG A 55 5.80 -5.18 -1.56
N PHE A 56 5.24 -5.64 -2.67
CA PHE A 56 5.79 -5.38 -4.01
C PHE A 56 5.34 -4.05 -4.58
N CYS A 57 4.20 -3.51 -4.13
CA CYS A 57 3.66 -2.26 -4.64
C CYS A 57 4.50 -1.05 -4.25
N THR A 58 5.26 -1.11 -3.16
CA THR A 58 6.07 0.01 -2.68
C THR A 58 7.55 -0.37 -2.63
N THR A 59 8.42 0.53 -3.09
CA THR A 59 9.87 0.45 -2.84
C THR A 59 10.28 0.94 -1.48
N LYS A 60 9.35 1.54 -0.72
CA LYS A 60 9.65 2.07 0.59
C LYS A 60 9.85 0.92 1.57
N GLN A 61 11.11 0.49 1.71
CA GLN A 61 11.70 0.54 3.06
C GLN A 61 11.34 1.92 3.62
N TYR A 62 10.76 1.99 4.80
CA TYR A 62 10.53 3.25 5.51
C TYR A 62 11.89 3.88 5.79
N ASN A 63 12.52 4.43 4.75
CA ASN A 63 13.59 5.40 4.89
C ASN A 63 12.85 6.65 5.32
N ASP A 64 12.66 6.76 6.64
CA ASP A 64 12.33 7.97 7.40
C ASP A 64 13.46 9.04 7.25
N ALA A 65 14.11 9.03 6.08
CA ALA A 65 15.32 9.74 5.72
C ALA A 65 15.13 10.65 4.50
N LEU A 66 13.94 10.66 3.85
CA LEU A 66 13.44 11.95 3.35
C LEU A 66 13.02 12.77 4.57
N THR A 67 14.02 13.18 5.33
CA THR A 67 13.84 14.02 6.52
C THR A 67 13.02 15.23 6.10
N ARG A 68 12.20 15.77 7.01
CA ARG A 68 11.47 17.04 6.76
C ARG A 68 12.40 18.12 6.17
N ALA A 69 13.69 18.07 6.47
CA ALA A 69 14.71 18.93 5.91
C ALA A 69 14.91 18.80 4.38
N GLU A 70 14.84 17.62 3.77
CA GLU A 70 14.96 17.49 2.30
C GLU A 70 13.74 18.02 1.57
N PHE A 71 12.54 17.75 2.11
CA PHE A 71 11.31 18.34 1.61
C PHE A 71 11.33 19.87 1.70
N ILE A 72 11.75 20.42 2.84
CA ILE A 72 11.90 21.87 3.05
C ILE A 72 12.99 22.44 2.13
N LYS A 73 14.14 21.76 1.95
CA LYS A 73 15.19 22.19 1.01
C LYS A 73 14.67 22.27 -0.42
N SER A 74 13.95 21.25 -0.88
CA SER A 74 13.43 21.20 -2.26
C SER A 74 12.37 22.26 -2.55
N HIS A 75 11.64 22.74 -1.53
CA HIS A 75 10.55 23.69 -1.69
C HIS A 75 10.86 25.05 -1.04
N MET A 76 12.11 25.27 -0.60
CA MET A 76 12.52 26.47 0.12
C MET A 76 12.24 27.75 -0.67
N GLY A 77 12.40 27.70 -1.99
CA GLY A 77 12.11 28.84 -2.88
C GLY A 77 10.62 29.13 -3.10
N THR A 78 9.74 28.18 -2.79
CA THR A 78 8.29 28.31 -2.99
C THR A 78 7.51 28.46 -1.68
N ILE A 79 8.11 28.13 -0.54
CA ILE A 79 7.52 28.33 0.78
C ILE A 79 7.54 29.83 1.08
N LYS A 80 6.38 30.48 0.94
CA LYS A 80 6.17 31.85 1.43
C LYS A 80 5.53 31.76 2.81
N LEU A 81 6.22 32.30 3.82
CA LEU A 81 5.63 32.54 5.12
C LEU A 81 4.62 33.68 4.96
N MET A 82 3.35 33.37 5.17
CA MET A 82 2.32 34.39 5.31
C MET A 82 2.38 34.86 6.77
N TYR A 83 2.90 36.07 7.00
CA TYR A 83 2.77 36.77 8.26
C TYR A 83 1.61 37.75 8.19
#